data_AF-A0A1L8CZH0-F1
#
_entry.id   AF-A0A1L8CZH0-F1
#
_cell.length_a   1.000
_cell.length_b   1.000
_cell.length_c   1.000
_cell.angle_alpha   90.00
_cell.angle_beta   90.00
_cell.angle_gamma   90.00
#
_symmetry.space_group_name_H-M   'P 1'
#
loop_
_entity.id
_entity.type
_entity.pdbx_description
1 polymer ?
#
loop_
_entity_poly.entity_id
_entity_poly.type
_entity_poly.pdbx_seq_one_letter_code
_entity_poly.pdbx_strand_id
1 'polypeptide(L)' 'MKILISPLGMSSGLLFSALYHVKPDFLFCLTSEKGKERLPDIMEKADYLGGYLVFLVDDPFTAF' A
#
# COMPACT_ATOMS: atom_id res chain seq x y z
N MET A 1 -11.44 13.51 -5.22
CA MET A 1 -10.15 13.12 -4.65
C MET A 1 -10.38 12.03 -3.60
N LYS A 2 -10.00 10.79 -3.89
CA LYS A 2 -10.08 9.63 -3.00
C LYS A 2 -8.68 9.31 -2.51
N ILE A 3 -8.50 9.22 -1.20
CA ILE A 3 -7.25 8.80 -0.58
C ILE A 3 -7.47 7.42 0.01
N LEU A 4 -6.64 6.46 -0.37
CA LEU A 4 -6.59 5.14 0.27
C LEU A 4 -5.53 5.18 1.36
N ILE A 5 -5.96 5.00 2.61
CA ILE A 5 -5.06 4.75 3.74
C ILE A 5 -5.10 3.25 3.97
N SER A 6 -3.98 2.56 3.72
CA SER A 6 -3.93 1.12 3.86
C SER A 6 -2.63 0.72 4.53
N PRO A 7 -2.69 -0.16 5.52
CA PRO A 7 -1.49 -0.75 6.05
C PRO A 7 -1.11 -1.94 5.13
N LEU A 8 0.19 -2.23 4.97
CA LEU A 8 0.70 -3.33 4.13
C LEU A 8 1.53 -4.30 4.96
N GLY A 9 1.05 -5.53 5.08
CA GLY A 9 1.78 -6.65 5.66
C GLY A 9 2.53 -7.49 4.61
N MET A 10 2.76 -8.76 4.94
CA MET A 10 3.46 -9.71 4.06
C MET A 10 2.57 -10.31 2.95
N SER A 11 1.27 -10.10 2.98
CA SER A 11 0.36 -10.44 1.87
C SER A 11 0.06 -9.18 1.04
N SER A 12 0.22 -9.29 -0.28
CA SER A 12 0.00 -8.18 -1.23
C SER A 12 -1.45 -8.05 -1.70
N GLY A 13 -2.25 -9.11 -1.57
CA GLY A 13 -3.56 -9.22 -2.22
C GLY A 13 -4.55 -8.13 -1.78
N LEU A 14 -4.55 -7.76 -0.50
CA LEU A 14 -5.51 -6.79 0.03
C LEU A 14 -5.28 -5.39 -0.54
N LEU A 15 -4.02 -4.94 -0.58
CA LEU A 15 -3.66 -3.66 -1.19
C LEU A 15 -3.88 -3.68 -2.70
N PHE A 16 -3.52 -4.77 -3.39
CA PHE A 16 -3.81 -4.93 -4.83
C PHE A 16 -5.30 -4.77 -5.11
N SER A 17 -6.15 -5.52 -4.42
CA SER A 17 -7.61 -5.46 -4.61
C SER A 17 -8.15 -4.06 -4.33
N ALA A 18 -7.67 -3.40 -3.27
CA ALA A 18 -8.07 -2.04 -2.95
C ALA A 18 -7.68 -1.06 -4.08
N LEU A 19 -6.45 -1.10 -4.58
CA LEU A 19 -5.99 -0.24 -5.67
C LEU A 19 -6.80 -0.49 -6.96
N TYR A 20 -7.00 -1.76 -7.32
CA TYR A 20 -7.66 -2.16 -8.54
C TYR A 20 -9.15 -1.77 -8.58
N HIS A 21 -9.88 -2.00 -7.48
CA HIS A 21 -11.32 -1.74 -7.43
C HIS A 21 -11.66 -0.31 -7.03
N VAL A 22 -10.94 0.26 -6.06
CA VAL A 22 -11.25 1.61 -5.55
C VAL A 22 -10.71 2.68 -6.47
N LYS A 23 -9.58 2.43 -7.17
CA LYS A 23 -8.87 3.40 -8.03
C LYS A 23 -8.71 4.75 -7.32
N PRO A 24 -7.97 4.80 -6.20
CA PRO A 24 -7.75 6.04 -5.46
C PRO A 24 -6.90 7.03 -6.26
N ASP A 25 -6.96 8.30 -5.92
CA ASP A 25 -6.08 9.32 -6.50
C ASP A 25 -4.71 9.33 -5.79
N PHE A 26 -4.68 8.93 -4.51
CA PHE A 26 -3.48 8.89 -3.68
C PHE A 26 -3.49 7.70 -2.70
N LEU A 27 -2.33 7.09 -2.49
CA LEU A 27 -2.10 6.02 -1.51
C LEU A 27 -1.24 6.52 -0.34
N PHE A 28 -1.72 6.40 0.88
CA PHE A 28 -0.91 6.49 2.10
C PHE A 28 -0.73 5.10 2.69
N CYS A 29 0.48 4.55 2.57
CA CYS A 29 0.79 3.18 2.97
C CYS A 29 1.56 3.15 4.29
N LEU A 30 1.08 2.39 5.28
CA LEU A 30 1.81 2.13 6.53
C LEU A 30 2.42 0.73 6.48
N THR A 31 3.73 0.60 6.57
CA THR A 31 4.40 -0.71 6.44
C THR A 31 5.80 -0.75 7.02
N SER A 32 6.39 -1.94 7.13
CA SER A 32 7.82 -2.10 7.45
C SER A 32 8.68 -1.91 6.19
N GLU A 33 10.00 -1.78 6.35
CA GLU A 33 10.93 -1.70 5.21
C GLU A 33 10.75 -2.89 4.23
N LYS A 34 10.58 -4.11 4.77
CA LYS A 34 10.33 -5.31 3.95
C LYS A 34 9.03 -5.23 3.15
N GLY A 35 7.99 -4.61 3.71
CA GLY A 35 6.73 -4.43 3.00
C GLY A 35 6.82 -3.34 1.93
N LYS A 36 7.57 -2.26 2.20
CA LYS A 36 7.83 -1.19 1.24
C LYS A 36 8.53 -1.69 -0.03
N GLU A 37 9.46 -2.63 0.09
CA GLU A 37 10.12 -3.27 -1.08
C GLU A 37 9.14 -3.93 -2.05
N ARG A 38 7.93 -4.30 -1.57
CA ARG A 38 6.90 -4.98 -2.36
C ARG A 38 5.89 -4.04 -3.01
N LEU A 39 5.82 -2.78 -2.57
CA LEU A 39 4.87 -1.80 -3.11
C LEU A 39 4.95 -1.62 -4.63
N PRO A 40 6.15 -1.53 -5.25
CA PRO A 40 6.24 -1.34 -6.70
C PRO A 40 5.53 -2.43 -7.51
N ASP A 41 5.77 -3.71 -7.17
CA ASP A 41 5.13 -4.85 -7.84
C ASP A 41 3.61 -4.85 -7.66
N ILE A 42 3.12 -4.46 -6.47
CA ILE A 42 1.67 -4.37 -6.19
C ILE A 42 1.03 -3.27 -7.03
N MET A 43 1.65 -2.09 -7.07
CA MET A 43 1.14 -0.95 -7.82
C MET A 43 1.18 -1.20 -9.33
N GLU A 44 2.26 -1.82 -9.83
CA GLU A 44 2.39 -2.24 -11.22
C GLU A 44 1.29 -3.23 -11.61
N LYS A 45 1.09 -4.30 -10.82
CA LYS A 45 0.02 -5.28 -11.07
C LYS A 45 -1.37 -4.66 -11.04
N ALA A 46 -1.60 -3.68 -10.17
CA ALA A 46 -2.87 -2.98 -10.06
C ALA A 46 -3.09 -1.90 -11.13
N ASP A 47 -2.11 -1.66 -12.01
CA ASP A 47 -2.10 -0.54 -12.97
C ASP A 47 -2.33 0.81 -12.26
N TYR A 48 -1.70 0.98 -11.09
CA TYR A 48 -1.86 2.16 -10.26
C TYR A 48 -0.83 3.24 -10.62
N LEU A 49 -1.33 4.35 -11.16
CA LEU A 49 -0.51 5.49 -11.60
C LEU A 49 -0.62 6.72 -10.68
N GLY A 50 -1.30 6.59 -9.54
CA GLY A 50 -1.50 7.69 -8.58
C GLY A 50 -0.26 7.96 -7.72
N GLY A 51 -0.28 9.10 -7.03
CA GLY A 51 0.78 9.44 -6.07
C GLY A 51 0.71 8.54 -4.83
N TYR A 52 1.86 8.30 -4.20
CA TYR A 52 1.89 7.55 -2.95
C TYR A 52 2.89 8.10 -1.94
N LEU A 53 2.61 7.86 -0.66
CA LEU A 53 3.51 8.12 0.46
C LEU A 53 3.58 6.86 1.33
N VAL A 54 4.78 6.54 1.80
CA VAL A 54 5.02 5.40 2.69
C VAL A 54 5.44 5.91 4.06
N PHE A 55 4.70 5.50 5.07
CA PHE A 55 5.07 5.68 6.47
C PHE A 55 5.64 4.37 7.02
N LEU A 56 6.90 4.41 7.43
CA LEU A 56 7.59 3.25 7.98
C LEU A 56 7.23 3.09 9.46
N VAL A 57 6.79 1.88 9.83
CA VAL A 57 6.47 1.52 11.22
C VAL A 57 7.62 0.67 11.78
N ASP A 58 8.22 1.14 12.89
CA ASP A 58 9.38 0.52 13.54
C ASP A 58 9.07 -0.87 14.14
N ASP A 59 7.83 -1.09 14.59
CA ASP A 59 7.35 -2.38 15.08
C ASP A 59 6.11 -2.84 14.29
N PRO A 60 6.28 -3.71 13.27
CA PRO A 60 5.18 -4.18 12.44
C PRO A 60 4.18 -5.06 13.20
N PHE A 61 4.46 -5.46 14.44
CA PHE A 61 3.57 -6.29 15.27
C PHE A 61 2.65 -5.48 16.19
N THR A 62 2.77 -4.15 16.23
CA THR A 62 1.90 -3.29 17.05
C THR A 62 0.79 -2.58 16.26
N ALA A 63 0.78 -2.69 14.93
CA ALA A 63 -0.11 -1.93 14.05
C ALA A 63 -1.10 -2.79 13.22
N PHE A 64 -1.17 -4.11 13.45
CA PHE A 64 -2.00 -5.05 12.67
C PHE A 64 -2.59 -6.17 13.53
#